data_AF-A0A7W0Y311-F1
#
_entry.id   AF-A0A7W0Y311-F1
#
_cell.length_a   1.000
_cell.length_b   1.000
_cell.length_c   1.000
_cell.angle_alpha   90.00
_cell.angle_beta   90.00
_cell.angle_gamma   90.00
#
_symmetry.space_group_name_H-M   'P 1'
#
loop_
_entity.id
_entity.type
_entity.pdbx_description
1 polymer ?
#
loop_
_entity_poly.entity_id
_entity_poly.type
_entity_poly.pdbx_seq_one_letter_code
_entity_poly.pdbx_strand_id
1 'polypeptide(L)'
;MTRLSMLWIVAALVGAVATTPAHAAGNVLYLNRCAGDCVVTQGADDARANTSSIPTEPGPHTLTEFAWGDAQWAALVTCVREVYSPYDIEVTDVDPGINVQYNEQMVAGLGGQLGRSDAGGISPGVLCNMAVNNTITFTFANGYGGSGKQQVDTLCYV
;
A
#
# COMPACT_ATOMS: atom_id res chain seq x y z
N MET A 1 -23.19 58.74 -41.01
CA MET A 1 -22.41 57.51 -41.27
C MET A 1 -21.26 57.45 -40.28
N THR A 2 -21.40 56.69 -39.19
CA THR A 2 -20.27 56.34 -38.31
C THR A 2 -20.64 55.03 -37.63
N ARG A 3 -19.97 53.95 -38.02
CA ARG A 3 -20.18 52.60 -37.50
C ARG A 3 -19.52 52.50 -36.12
N LEU A 4 -20.28 52.10 -35.10
CA LEU A 4 -19.75 51.78 -33.78
C LEU A 4 -19.28 50.32 -33.82
N SER A 5 -17.97 50.12 -33.89
CA SER A 5 -17.34 48.80 -33.88
C SER A 5 -17.44 48.17 -32.49
N MET A 6 -18.15 47.05 -32.41
CA MET A 6 -18.28 46.22 -31.21
C MET A 6 -17.02 45.35 -31.07
N LEU A 7 -16.16 45.67 -30.11
CA LEU A 7 -14.97 44.88 -29.79
C LEU A 7 -15.39 43.71 -28.88
N TRP A 8 -15.30 42.48 -29.40
CA TRP A 8 -15.45 41.28 -28.59
C TRP A 8 -14.10 40.94 -27.97
N ILE A 9 -14.01 41.01 -26.64
CA ILE A 9 -12.86 40.48 -25.90
C ILE A 9 -13.01 38.96 -25.89
N VAL A 10 -12.18 38.27 -26.68
CA VAL A 10 -12.02 36.81 -26.58
C VAL A 10 -11.12 36.56 -25.37
N ALA A 11 -11.73 36.19 -24.24
CA ALA A 11 -10.99 35.71 -23.07
C ALA A 11 -10.38 34.34 -23.43
N ALA A 12 -9.07 34.30 -23.64
CA ALA A 12 -8.35 33.04 -23.81
C ALA A 12 -8.34 32.30 -22.46
N LEU A 13 -9.09 31.20 -22.38
CA LEU A 13 -8.97 30.22 -21.31
C LEU A 13 -7.59 29.56 -21.42
N VAL A 14 -6.65 30.01 -20.59
CA VAL A 14 -5.42 29.27 -20.35
C VAL A 14 -5.80 28.03 -19.57
N GLY A 15 -5.93 26.90 -20.26
CA GLY A 15 -6.13 25.60 -19.62
C GLY A 15 -4.96 25.32 -18.69
N ALA A 16 -5.24 25.11 -17.41
CA ALA A 16 -4.24 24.60 -16.48
C ALA A 16 -3.79 23.24 -16.98
N VAL A 17 -2.53 23.15 -17.42
CA VAL A 17 -1.89 21.85 -17.66
C VAL A 17 -1.71 21.24 -16.28
N ALA A 18 -2.55 20.28 -15.91
CA ALA A 18 -2.31 19.45 -14.76
C ALA A 18 -0.99 18.69 -15.04
N THR A 19 0.10 19.15 -14.45
CA THR A 19 1.31 18.34 -14.34
C THR A 19 0.94 17.19 -13.43
N THR A 20 0.72 16.00 -13.97
CA THR A 20 0.69 14.78 -13.18
C THR A 20 1.96 14.79 -12.34
N PRO A 21 1.88 14.75 -10.99
CA PRO A 21 3.07 14.59 -10.19
C PRO A 21 3.84 13.41 -10.75
N ALA A 22 5.13 13.58 -11.03
CA ALA A 22 5.96 12.46 -11.39
C ALA A 22 6.05 11.56 -10.16
N HIS A 23 5.14 10.59 -10.04
CA HIS A 23 5.25 9.53 -9.04
C HIS A 23 6.40 8.64 -9.52
N ALA A 24 7.56 8.84 -8.92
CA ALA A 24 8.76 8.07 -9.26
C ALA A 24 8.69 6.61 -8.74
N ALA A 25 7.64 6.29 -7.98
CA ALA A 25 7.34 4.95 -7.47
C ALA A 25 5.95 4.49 -7.92
N GLY A 26 5.81 3.19 -8.19
CA GLY A 26 4.64 2.47 -8.66
C GLY A 26 3.41 2.86 -7.87
N ASN A 27 2.36 3.16 -8.61
CA ASN A 27 1.06 3.60 -8.11
C ASN A 27 0.19 2.43 -7.64
N VAL A 28 0.74 1.21 -7.53
CA VAL A 28 -0.01 0.02 -7.12
C VAL A 28 0.36 -0.35 -5.69
N LEU A 29 -0.64 -0.46 -4.84
CA LEU A 29 -0.55 -1.03 -3.50
C LEU A 29 -1.22 -2.42 -3.52
N TYR A 30 -0.42 -3.47 -3.37
CA TYR A 30 -0.90 -4.83 -3.23
C TYR A 30 -1.10 -5.15 -1.74
N LEU A 31 -2.32 -5.53 -1.36
CA LEU A 31 -2.65 -6.01 -0.02
C LEU A 31 -2.58 -7.55 -0.02
N ASN A 32 -1.67 -8.09 0.77
CA ASN A 32 -1.46 -9.52 0.89
C ASN A 32 -1.91 -10.01 2.27
N ARG A 33 -2.91 -10.89 2.31
CA ARG A 33 -3.39 -11.52 3.55
C ARG A 33 -2.63 -12.78 3.95
N CYS A 34 -1.64 -13.17 3.15
CA CYS A 34 -0.89 -14.41 3.29
C CYS A 34 -1.79 -15.66 3.30
N ALA A 35 -2.66 -15.78 2.29
CA ALA A 35 -3.57 -16.92 2.18
C ALA A 35 -2.79 -18.25 2.13
N GLY A 36 -3.01 -19.14 3.10
CA GLY A 36 -2.24 -20.39 3.25
C GLY A 36 -0.83 -20.21 3.83
N ASP A 37 -0.60 -19.12 4.56
CA ASP A 37 0.71 -18.63 5.03
C ASP A 37 1.60 -18.14 3.88
N CYS A 38 2.51 -17.22 4.20
CA CYS A 38 3.47 -16.68 3.24
C CYS A 38 4.89 -16.77 3.78
N VAL A 39 5.86 -16.88 2.88
CA VAL A 39 7.28 -16.93 3.24
C VAL A 39 7.96 -15.66 2.78
N VAL A 40 8.57 -14.95 3.72
CA VAL A 40 9.41 -13.78 3.45
C VAL A 40 10.85 -14.14 3.74
N THR A 41 11.74 -13.87 2.79
CA THR A 41 13.17 -14.14 2.96
C THR A 41 13.90 -12.86 3.34
N GLN A 42 14.75 -12.95 4.35
CA GLN A 42 15.61 -11.82 4.72
C GLN A 42 16.55 -11.47 3.55
N GLY A 43 16.62 -10.18 3.18
CA GLY A 43 17.46 -9.73 2.07
C GLY A 43 17.21 -8.28 1.67
N ALA A 44 17.60 -7.93 0.44
CA ALA A 44 17.25 -6.64 -0.15
C ALA A 44 15.74 -6.58 -0.42
N ASP A 45 15.12 -5.42 -0.19
CA ASP A 45 13.68 -5.25 -0.37
C ASP A 45 13.28 -5.43 -1.84
N ASP A 46 12.46 -6.45 -2.12
CA ASP A 46 11.78 -6.68 -3.40
C ASP A 46 10.50 -7.52 -3.19
N ALA A 47 9.35 -6.87 -3.23
CA ALA A 47 8.03 -7.48 -3.10
C ALA A 47 7.77 -8.57 -4.16
N ARG A 48 8.36 -8.45 -5.35
CA ARG A 48 8.18 -9.44 -6.43
C ARG A 48 8.95 -10.73 -6.18
N ALA A 49 9.90 -10.70 -5.25
CA ALA A 49 10.72 -11.83 -4.84
C ALA A 49 10.41 -12.31 -3.42
N ASN A 50 9.46 -11.69 -2.71
CA ASN A 50 9.22 -11.90 -1.28
C ASN A 50 10.48 -11.74 -0.43
N THR A 51 11.35 -10.77 -0.77
CA THR A 51 12.55 -10.46 0.01
C THR A 51 12.39 -9.13 0.74
N SER A 52 12.80 -9.08 2.00
CA SER A 52 12.75 -7.84 2.79
C SER A 52 13.90 -7.71 3.79
N SER A 53 14.26 -6.47 4.10
CA SER A 53 15.23 -6.10 5.12
C SER A 53 14.67 -6.18 6.55
N ILE A 54 13.36 -6.40 6.71
CA ILE A 54 12.66 -6.41 8.00
C ILE A 54 12.98 -7.61 8.90
N PRO A 55 12.99 -8.87 8.41
CA PRO A 55 13.31 -10.02 9.25
C PRO A 55 14.71 -9.88 9.87
N THR A 56 14.84 -10.20 11.16
CA THR A 56 16.09 -9.96 11.90
C THR A 56 17.18 -10.99 11.63
N GLU A 57 16.79 -12.23 11.32
CA GLU A 57 17.71 -13.35 11.09
C GLU A 57 17.80 -13.69 9.60
N PRO A 58 18.93 -14.23 9.10
CA PRO A 58 19.04 -14.67 7.72
C PRO A 58 18.12 -15.86 7.41
N GLY A 59 17.55 -15.88 6.20
CA GLY A 59 16.79 -17.02 5.67
C GLY A 59 15.28 -16.78 5.58
N PRO A 60 14.50 -17.84 5.34
CA PRO A 60 13.05 -17.75 5.19
C PRO A 60 12.36 -17.64 6.55
N HIS A 61 11.35 -16.77 6.62
CA HIS A 61 10.44 -16.59 7.74
C HIS A 61 9.01 -16.83 7.29
N THR A 62 8.26 -17.61 8.04
CA THR A 62 6.84 -17.85 7.77
C THR A 62 5.99 -16.86 8.55
N LEU A 63 5.19 -16.08 7.83
CA LEU A 63 4.13 -15.24 8.40
C LEU A 63 2.80 -15.99 8.23
N THR A 64 2.04 -16.08 9.32
CA THR A 64 0.79 -16.86 9.33
C THR A 64 -0.33 -16.07 8.67
N GLU A 65 -1.26 -16.76 8.01
CA GLU A 65 -2.42 -16.16 7.35
C GLU A 65 -3.17 -15.19 8.27
N PHE A 66 -3.73 -14.15 7.68
CA PHE A 66 -4.70 -13.26 8.30
C PHE A 66 -5.84 -14.04 8.97
N ALA A 67 -5.93 -13.93 10.30
CA ALA A 67 -6.74 -14.84 11.12
C ALA A 67 -8.24 -14.50 11.18
N TRP A 68 -8.70 -13.41 10.57
CA TRP A 68 -10.08 -12.91 10.76
C TRP A 68 -11.06 -13.30 9.65
N GLY A 69 -10.61 -14.04 8.64
CA GLY A 69 -11.45 -14.60 7.58
C GLY A 69 -11.87 -13.60 6.48
N ASP A 70 -12.56 -14.14 5.47
CA ASP A 70 -12.81 -13.45 4.20
C ASP A 70 -13.68 -12.19 4.33
N ALA A 71 -14.67 -12.20 5.22
CA ALA A 71 -15.58 -11.06 5.38
C ALA A 71 -14.83 -9.83 5.94
N GLN A 72 -13.97 -10.03 6.94
CA GLN A 72 -13.12 -8.98 7.50
C GLN A 72 -12.04 -8.54 6.51
N TRP A 73 -11.47 -9.48 5.75
CA TRP A 73 -10.53 -9.15 4.67
C TRP A 73 -11.17 -8.23 3.63
N ALA A 74 -12.34 -8.60 3.11
CA ALA A 74 -13.05 -7.80 2.12
C ALA A 74 -13.41 -6.39 2.65
N ALA A 75 -13.82 -6.29 3.92
CA ALA A 75 -14.09 -5.02 4.57
C ALA A 75 -12.82 -4.16 4.70
N LEU A 76 -11.68 -4.77 5.05
CA LEU A 76 -10.39 -4.08 5.11
C LEU A 76 -9.96 -3.57 3.74
N VAL A 77 -9.98 -4.41 2.70
CA VAL A 77 -9.61 -4.02 1.33
C VAL A 77 -10.47 -2.85 0.85
N THR A 78 -11.78 -2.88 1.14
CA THR A 78 -12.70 -1.77 0.83
C THR A 78 -12.29 -0.50 1.57
N CYS A 79 -12.01 -0.60 2.87
CA CYS A 79 -11.62 0.56 3.68
C CYS A 79 -10.32 1.19 3.20
N VAL A 80 -9.29 0.37 2.90
CA VAL A 80 -8.01 0.87 2.37
C VAL A 80 -8.20 1.53 1.00
N ARG A 81 -9.03 0.95 0.11
CA ARG A 81 -9.39 1.60 -1.16
C ARG A 81 -10.01 2.98 -0.97
N GLU A 82 -10.90 3.14 0.01
CA GLU A 82 -11.51 4.43 0.33
C GLU A 82 -10.48 5.43 0.87
N VAL A 83 -9.62 5.01 1.81
CA VAL A 83 -8.55 5.85 2.38
C VAL A 83 -7.57 6.33 1.33
N TYR A 84 -7.19 5.45 0.41
CA TYR A 84 -6.22 5.78 -0.63
C TYR A 84 -6.85 6.47 -1.85
N SER A 85 -8.18 6.48 -2.02
CA SER A 85 -8.87 7.07 -3.18
C SER A 85 -8.53 8.54 -3.53
N PRO A 86 -8.13 9.42 -2.59
CA PRO A 86 -7.71 10.79 -2.94
C PRO A 86 -6.30 10.86 -3.52
N TYR A 87 -5.50 9.82 -3.33
CA TYR A 87 -4.14 9.69 -3.83
C TYR A 87 -4.20 8.77 -5.05
N ASP A 88 -3.48 9.09 -6.11
CA ASP A 88 -3.46 8.30 -7.36
C ASP A 88 -2.76 6.94 -7.14
N ILE A 89 -3.39 6.08 -6.33
CA ILE A 89 -2.92 4.78 -5.86
C ILE A 89 -4.03 3.76 -6.16
N GLU A 90 -3.69 2.78 -6.98
CA GLU A 90 -4.49 1.60 -7.24
C GLU A 90 -4.27 0.56 -6.14
N VAL A 91 -5.31 0.26 -5.37
CA VAL A 91 -5.26 -0.77 -4.31
C VAL A 91 -5.86 -2.08 -4.82
N THR A 92 -5.07 -3.14 -4.83
CA THR A 92 -5.46 -4.49 -5.25
C THR A 92 -5.16 -5.50 -4.14
N ASP A 93 -5.98 -6.54 -4.02
CA ASP A 93 -5.73 -7.73 -3.19
C ASP A 93 -5.41 -8.98 -4.04
N VAL A 94 -5.17 -8.76 -5.34
CA VAL A 94 -4.68 -9.76 -6.29
C VAL A 94 -3.22 -9.43 -6.62
N ASP A 95 -2.35 -10.44 -6.51
CA ASP A 95 -0.92 -10.33 -6.83
C ASP A 95 -0.72 -9.76 -8.25
N PRO A 96 -0.08 -8.59 -8.40
CA PRO A 96 0.19 -7.97 -9.70
C PRO A 96 1.17 -8.76 -10.58
N GLY A 97 1.95 -9.65 -9.99
CA GLY A 97 2.97 -10.47 -10.64
C GLY A 97 4.32 -9.76 -10.84
N ILE A 98 5.32 -10.54 -11.20
CA ILE A 98 6.75 -10.17 -11.20
C ILE A 98 7.14 -9.04 -12.18
N ASN A 99 6.31 -8.73 -13.17
CA ASN A 99 6.61 -7.71 -14.19
C ASN A 99 6.02 -6.34 -13.88
N VAL A 100 5.29 -6.21 -12.77
CA VAL A 100 4.66 -4.95 -12.34
C VAL A 100 5.46 -4.36 -11.18
N GLN A 101 5.64 -3.05 -11.17
CA GLN A 101 6.18 -2.33 -10.02
C GLN A 101 5.03 -2.02 -9.06
N TYR A 102 5.11 -2.52 -7.83
CA TYR A 102 4.10 -2.27 -6.80
C TYR A 102 4.78 -2.16 -5.44
N ASN A 103 4.11 -1.56 -4.46
CA ASN A 103 4.45 -1.77 -3.06
C ASN A 103 3.47 -2.78 -2.48
N GLU A 104 3.95 -3.61 -1.58
CA GLU A 104 3.16 -4.63 -0.93
C GLU A 104 2.97 -4.29 0.54
N GLN A 105 1.77 -4.52 1.03
CA GLN A 105 1.47 -4.51 2.44
C GLN A 105 0.98 -5.91 2.84
N MET A 106 1.82 -6.64 3.56
CA MET A 106 1.46 -7.91 4.17
C MET A 106 0.71 -7.64 5.47
N VAL A 107 -0.61 -7.88 5.45
CA VAL A 107 -1.50 -7.69 6.58
C VAL A 107 -1.84 -9.06 7.17
N ALA A 108 -0.94 -9.60 7.97
CA ALA A 108 -1.01 -10.97 8.45
C ALA A 108 -0.08 -11.19 9.66
N GLY A 109 -0.19 -12.37 10.29
CA GLY A 109 0.74 -12.86 11.30
C GLY A 109 1.04 -11.94 12.49
N LEU A 110 2.14 -12.27 13.16
CA LEU A 110 2.66 -11.64 14.38
C LEU A 110 4.08 -11.13 14.13
N GLY A 111 4.43 -9.98 14.71
CA GLY A 111 5.77 -9.40 14.56
C GLY A 111 6.89 -10.33 15.03
N GLY A 112 6.64 -11.15 16.05
CA GLY A 112 7.59 -12.15 16.54
C GLY A 112 8.05 -13.15 15.47
N GLN A 113 7.26 -13.42 14.42
CA GLN A 113 7.63 -14.33 13.32
C GLN A 113 8.77 -13.77 12.45
N LEU A 114 8.94 -12.45 12.45
CA LEU A 114 10.03 -11.74 11.79
C LEU A 114 11.08 -11.21 12.78
N GLY A 115 10.99 -11.58 14.07
CA GLY A 115 11.87 -11.05 15.13
C GLY A 115 11.52 -9.63 15.59
N ARG A 116 10.26 -9.18 15.39
CA ARG A 116 9.76 -7.83 15.70
C ARG A 116 8.61 -7.85 16.71
N SER A 117 8.81 -8.43 17.89
CA SER A 117 7.74 -8.74 18.85
C SER A 117 6.93 -7.54 19.36
N ASP A 118 7.48 -6.32 19.34
CA ASP A 118 6.85 -5.12 19.91
C ASP A 118 6.21 -4.19 18.86
N ALA A 119 6.13 -4.63 17.61
CA ALA A 119 5.57 -3.83 16.52
C ALA A 119 4.14 -4.27 16.17
N GLY A 120 3.24 -3.31 15.97
CA GLY A 120 1.93 -3.55 15.31
C GLY A 120 2.04 -3.49 13.78
N GLY A 121 3.05 -2.79 13.28
CA GLY A 121 3.46 -2.79 11.88
C GLY A 121 4.86 -2.22 11.73
N ILE A 122 5.50 -2.49 10.60
CA ILE A 122 6.85 -2.03 10.30
C ILE A 122 7.06 -1.91 8.79
N SER A 123 7.81 -0.90 8.37
CA SER A 123 8.18 -0.66 6.98
C SER A 123 9.71 -0.57 6.87
N PRO A 124 10.31 -1.02 5.75
CA PRO A 124 11.71 -0.78 5.47
C PRO A 124 12.07 0.70 5.64
N GLY A 125 13.21 0.97 6.27
CA GLY A 125 13.66 2.33 6.50
C GLY A 125 14.06 3.00 5.19
N VAL A 126 13.24 3.92 4.70
CA VAL A 126 13.59 4.82 3.60
C VAL A 126 13.71 6.26 4.10
N LEU A 127 14.57 7.05 3.47
CA LEU A 127 14.64 8.49 3.77
C LEU A 127 13.29 9.12 3.43
N CYS A 128 12.72 9.90 4.36
CA CYS A 128 11.35 10.44 4.33
C CYS A 128 11.02 11.39 3.14
N ASN A 129 11.85 11.44 2.12
CA ASN A 129 11.72 12.24 0.91
C ASN A 129 11.83 11.40 -0.38
N MET A 130 11.83 10.07 -0.30
CA MET A 130 11.91 9.20 -1.47
C MET A 130 10.81 8.16 -1.45
N ALA A 131 10.01 8.15 -2.50
CA ALA A 131 9.14 7.02 -2.79
C ALA A 131 9.99 5.89 -3.38
N VAL A 132 9.80 4.68 -2.89
CA VAL A 132 10.52 3.48 -3.33
C VAL A 132 9.53 2.46 -3.88
N ASN A 133 10.03 1.58 -4.75
CA ASN A 133 9.26 0.50 -5.36
C ASN A 133 9.61 -0.84 -4.75
N ASN A 134 8.64 -1.76 -4.85
CA ASN A 134 8.80 -3.16 -4.46
C ASN A 134 9.25 -3.29 -3.01
N THR A 135 8.79 -2.40 -2.15
CA THR A 135 8.95 -2.60 -0.70
C THR A 135 7.79 -3.41 -0.16
N ILE A 136 8.09 -4.23 0.84
CA ILE A 136 7.10 -4.95 1.62
C ILE A 136 6.99 -4.26 2.97
N THR A 137 5.81 -3.70 3.25
CA THR A 137 5.43 -3.24 4.58
C THR A 137 4.63 -4.33 5.28
N PHE A 138 4.69 -4.34 6.61
CA PHE A 138 4.05 -5.36 7.42
C PHE A 138 3.08 -4.71 8.40
N THR A 139 1.87 -5.25 8.44
CA THR A 139 0.89 -4.98 9.48
C THR A 139 0.60 -6.31 10.15
N PHE A 140 1.02 -6.46 11.41
CA PHE A 140 0.94 -7.72 12.15
C PHE A 140 -0.47 -7.94 12.71
N ALA A 141 -1.42 -8.15 11.80
CA ALA A 141 -2.86 -8.16 12.05
C ALA A 141 -3.26 -9.15 13.15
N ASN A 142 -2.62 -10.32 13.25
CA ASN A 142 -3.00 -11.34 14.21
C ASN A 142 -2.64 -10.96 15.66
N GLY A 143 -1.85 -9.90 15.86
CA GLY A 143 -1.53 -9.35 17.17
C GLY A 143 -2.57 -8.35 17.68
N TYR A 144 -3.48 -7.88 16.82
CA TYR A 144 -4.53 -6.94 17.18
C TYR A 144 -5.75 -7.66 17.78
N GLY A 145 -6.32 -7.08 18.83
CA GLY A 145 -7.57 -7.54 19.44
C GLY A 145 -8.82 -6.95 18.78
N GLY A 146 -9.96 -7.12 19.45
CA GLY A 146 -11.26 -6.58 19.02
C GLY A 146 -12.12 -7.57 18.24
N SER A 147 -13.26 -7.11 17.73
CA SER A 147 -14.16 -7.91 16.89
C SER A 147 -14.90 -7.06 15.85
N GLY A 148 -15.21 -7.69 14.71
CA GLY A 148 -16.03 -7.09 13.66
C GLY A 148 -15.45 -5.79 13.11
N LYS A 149 -16.25 -4.71 13.11
CA LYS A 149 -15.84 -3.42 12.53
C LYS A 149 -14.62 -2.80 13.24
N GLN A 150 -14.45 -3.02 14.54
CA GLN A 150 -13.33 -2.45 15.29
C GLN A 150 -11.97 -2.93 14.78
N GLN A 151 -11.90 -4.19 14.37
CA GLN A 151 -10.71 -4.80 13.77
C GLN A 151 -10.36 -4.11 12.45
N VAL A 152 -11.34 -3.95 11.57
CA VAL A 152 -11.18 -3.29 10.25
C VAL A 152 -10.76 -1.83 10.43
N ASP A 153 -11.43 -1.10 11.32
CA ASP A 153 -11.15 0.33 11.55
C ASP A 153 -9.73 0.56 12.07
N THR A 154 -9.23 -0.36 12.90
CA THR A 154 -7.86 -0.30 13.43
C THR A 154 -6.83 -0.54 12.33
N LEU A 155 -7.11 -1.48 11.41
CA LEU A 155 -6.17 -1.84 10.35
C LEU A 155 -6.23 -0.93 9.12
N CYS A 156 -7.30 -0.16 8.95
CA CYS A 156 -7.52 0.63 7.74
C CYS A 156 -6.52 1.79 7.55
N TYR A 157 -5.85 2.21 8.62
CA TYR A 157 -4.96 3.39 8.62
C TYR A 157 -3.50 3.05 8.96
N VAL A 158 -3.15 1.77 9.09
CA VAL A 158 -1.79 1.30 9.44
C VAL A 158 -1.02 0.82 8.24
#